data_AF-A0A2W6UXB4-F1
#
_entry.id   AF-A0A2W6UXB4-F1
#
_cell.length_a   1.000
_cell.length_b   1.000
_cell.length_c   1.000
_cell.angle_alpha   90.00
_cell.angle_beta   90.00
_cell.angle_gamma   90.00
#
_symmetry.space_group_name_H-M   'P 1'
#
loop_
_entity.id
_entity.type
_entity.pdbx_description
1 polymer ?
#
loop_
_entity_poly.entity_id
_entity_poly.type
_entity_poly.pdbx_seq_one_letter_code
_entity_poly.pdbx_strand_id
1 'polypeptide(L)'
;MKGEHHMNKNLTAIALVGIAVLGLAGCSAGGAGGADGSTGGGSQASPDQSVADACAVVNDTIEAAASEFQDVSAEDPAGAAEALRAAADAIGEASTEVGNADVAALLPDLESGFSTIADAMSAVAEGDLAEAEELQSVGTELQESFTEFQELCLS
;
A
#
# COMPACT_ATOMS: atom_id res chain seq x y z
N MET A 1 -5.90 47.92 -38.64
CA MET A 1 -6.61 46.79 -38.00
C MET A 1 -5.87 46.53 -36.69
N LYS A 2 -6.13 47.17 -35.54
CA LYS A 2 -7.35 47.33 -34.71
C LYS A 2 -7.99 45.97 -34.39
N GLY A 3 -7.66 45.48 -33.20
CA GLY A 3 -8.31 44.39 -32.46
C GLY A 3 -7.96 44.59 -30.98
N GLU A 4 -8.83 45.30 -30.28
CA GLU A 4 -8.70 45.75 -28.89
C GLU A 4 -9.18 44.71 -27.87
N HIS A 5 -8.50 44.69 -26.72
CA HIS A 5 -8.97 44.45 -25.34
C HIS A 5 -10.28 43.70 -25.06
N HIS A 6 -10.18 42.63 -24.26
CA HIS A 6 -10.75 42.48 -22.91
C HIS A 6 -10.05 41.27 -22.27
N MET A 7 -9.15 41.40 -21.30
CA MET A 7 -9.38 41.64 -19.87
C MET A 7 -10.64 40.97 -19.30
N ASN A 8 -10.62 39.65 -19.21
CA ASN A 8 -11.26 38.92 -18.12
C ASN A 8 -10.16 38.22 -17.31
N LYS A 9 -9.49 39.02 -16.48
CA LYS A 9 -8.58 38.55 -15.43
C LYS A 9 -9.45 37.92 -14.35
N ASN A 10 -9.86 36.69 -14.55
CA ASN A 10 -10.29 35.84 -13.45
C ASN A 10 -9.02 35.26 -12.84
N LEU A 11 -8.31 36.12 -12.12
CA LEU A 11 -7.31 35.78 -11.12
C LEU A 11 -8.04 35.03 -10.00
N THR A 12 -8.35 33.75 -10.23
CA THR A 12 -8.63 32.85 -9.11
C THR A 12 -7.28 32.37 -8.63
N ALA A 13 -6.69 33.18 -7.75
CA ALA A 13 -5.55 32.80 -6.94
C ALA A 13 -5.95 31.56 -6.14
N ILE A 14 -5.56 30.38 -6.61
CA ILE A 14 -5.61 29.17 -5.79
C ILE A 14 -4.54 29.38 -4.73
N ALA A 15 -5.00 29.76 -3.54
CA ALA A 15 -4.18 29.81 -2.35
C ALA A 15 -3.61 28.40 -2.12
N LEU A 16 -2.32 28.23 -2.38
CA LEU A 16 -1.56 27.10 -1.86
C LEU A 16 -1.60 27.22 -0.33
N VAL A 17 -2.55 26.51 0.28
CA VAL A 17 -2.54 26.24 1.70
C VAL A 17 -1.31 25.37 1.94
N GLY A 18 -0.24 26.00 2.43
CA GLY A 18 0.91 25.30 2.93
C GLY A 18 0.46 24.37 4.06
N ILE A 19 0.59 23.07 3.83
CA ILE A 19 0.54 22.10 4.92
C ILE A 19 1.77 22.40 5.78
N ALA A 20 1.51 23.01 6.93
CA ALA A 20 2.49 23.15 7.97
C ALA A 20 2.87 21.73 8.42
N VAL A 21 4.08 21.30 8.07
CA VAL A 21 4.74 20.18 8.74
C VAL A 21 4.90 20.61 10.19
N LEU A 22 3.96 20.19 11.03
CA LEU A 22 4.06 20.30 12.48
C LEU A 22 5.24 19.43 12.90
N GLY A 23 6.34 20.11 13.24
CA GLY A 23 7.49 19.49 13.85
C GLY A 23 7.10 18.80 15.15
N LEU A 24 7.15 17.48 15.16
CA LEU A 24 7.23 16.68 16.38
C LEU A 24 8.69 16.64 16.85
N ALA A 25 9.23 17.82 17.17
CA ALA A 25 10.39 17.93 18.03
C ALA A 25 9.89 18.27 19.44
N GLY A 26 9.85 17.25 20.30
CA GLY A 26 9.88 17.45 21.75
C GLY A 26 8.59 17.19 22.51
N CYS A 27 8.41 15.95 22.97
CA CYS A 27 7.94 15.72 24.33
C CYS A 27 8.58 14.44 24.90
N SER A 28 9.79 14.57 25.40
CA SER A 28 10.35 13.72 26.45
C SER A 28 11.40 14.52 27.20
N ALA A 29 10.92 15.27 28.18
CA ALA A 29 11.76 15.78 29.24
C ALA A 29 11.92 14.67 30.28
N GLY A 30 13.16 14.19 30.47
CA GLY A 30 13.59 13.54 31.71
C GLY A 30 14.28 12.19 31.55
N GLY A 31 15.62 12.20 31.52
CA GLY A 31 16.42 11.00 31.75
C GLY A 31 17.82 11.06 31.14
N ALA A 32 18.77 11.68 31.84
CA ALA A 32 20.19 11.55 31.52
C ALA A 32 20.68 10.12 31.82
N GLY A 33 21.42 9.52 30.88
CA GLY A 33 22.36 8.44 31.22
C GLY A 33 22.51 7.35 30.15
N GLY A 34 23.72 7.26 29.59
CA GLY A 34 24.27 6.00 29.09
C GLY A 34 24.28 5.85 27.57
N ALA A 35 25.43 6.15 26.98
CA ALA A 35 25.83 5.47 25.76
C ALA A 35 26.09 4.00 26.09
N ASP A 36 25.46 3.08 25.36
CA ASP A 36 26.12 1.83 25.02
C ASP A 36 25.54 1.32 23.69
N GLY A 37 26.45 1.02 22.76
CA GLY A 37 26.09 0.54 21.45
C GLY A 37 25.67 -0.92 21.52
N SER A 38 24.67 -1.28 20.72
CA SER A 38 24.53 -2.63 20.21
C SER A 38 23.79 -2.57 18.90
N THR A 39 24.58 -2.58 17.82
CA THR A 39 24.16 -3.00 16.49
C THR A 39 23.70 -4.45 16.57
N GLY A 40 22.40 -4.64 16.49
CA GLY A 40 21.72 -5.92 16.41
C GLY A 40 20.36 -5.72 15.78
N GLY A 41 20.35 -5.19 14.55
CA GLY A 41 19.13 -5.04 13.74
C GLY A 41 18.63 -6.41 13.29
N GLY A 42 17.93 -7.09 14.18
CA GLY A 42 16.85 -7.98 13.79
C GLY A 42 15.57 -7.21 14.08
N SER A 43 14.82 -6.85 13.04
CA SER A 43 13.45 -6.38 13.16
C SER A 43 12.62 -7.54 13.73
N GLN A 44 12.66 -7.70 15.05
CA GLN A 44 11.71 -8.57 15.74
C GLN A 44 10.42 -7.76 15.84
N ALA A 45 9.39 -8.26 15.16
CA ALA A 45 8.00 -7.86 15.33
C ALA A 45 7.75 -7.60 16.82
N SER A 46 7.59 -6.33 17.18
CA SER A 46 7.40 -5.95 18.57
C SER A 46 5.96 -6.31 18.94
N PRO A 47 5.71 -7.11 19.99
CA PRO A 47 4.36 -7.53 20.37
C PRO A 47 3.45 -6.37 20.82
N ASP A 48 4.00 -5.15 20.92
CA ASP A 48 3.32 -3.90 21.24
C ASP A 48 3.35 -2.89 20.08
N GLN A 49 3.54 -3.33 18.84
CA GLN A 49 3.48 -2.44 17.67
C GLN A 49 2.11 -1.77 17.58
N SER A 50 2.11 -0.45 17.43
CA SER A 50 0.87 0.29 17.24
C SER A 50 0.21 -0.08 15.90
N VAL A 51 -1.11 0.03 15.82
CA VAL A 51 -1.84 -0.19 14.56
C VAL A 51 -1.29 0.71 13.45
N ALA A 52 -0.98 1.97 13.76
CA ALA A 52 -0.42 2.92 12.81
C ALA A 52 0.96 2.49 12.27
N ASP A 53 1.86 2.01 13.14
CA ASP A 53 3.19 1.53 12.70
C ASP A 53 3.08 0.25 11.87
N ALA A 54 2.15 -0.65 12.21
CA ALA A 54 1.88 -1.87 11.44
C ALA A 54 1.27 -1.56 10.07
N CYS A 55 0.30 -0.65 10.03
CA CYS A 55 -0.30 -0.17 8.80
C CYS A 55 0.71 0.54 7.90
N ALA A 56 1.71 1.24 8.45
CA ALA A 56 2.76 1.87 7.65
C ALA A 56 3.59 0.83 6.88
N VAL A 57 4.01 -0.27 7.53
CA VAL A 57 4.77 -1.36 6.89
C VAL A 57 3.99 -1.95 5.71
N VAL A 58 2.69 -2.20 5.92
CA VAL A 58 1.84 -2.80 4.88
C VAL A 58 1.54 -1.80 3.76
N ASN A 59 1.31 -0.52 4.07
CA ASN A 59 1.13 0.53 3.05
C ASN A 59 2.38 0.74 2.20
N ASP A 60 3.57 0.80 2.81
CA ASP A 60 4.83 0.90 2.09
C ASP A 60 5.00 -0.28 1.12
N THR A 61 4.59 -1.48 1.55
CA THR A 61 4.60 -2.70 0.73
C THR A 61 3.64 -2.59 -0.46
N ILE A 62 2.41 -2.14 -0.22
CA ILE A 62 1.41 -1.93 -1.28
C ILE A 62 1.87 -0.86 -2.27
N GLU A 63 2.46 0.24 -1.80
CA GLU A 63 2.99 1.31 -2.67
C GLU A 63 4.16 0.82 -3.52
N ALA A 64 5.06 0.00 -2.95
CA ALA A 64 6.15 -0.62 -3.70
C ALA A 64 5.61 -1.56 -4.79
N ALA A 65 4.67 -2.44 -4.44
CA ALA A 65 4.01 -3.33 -5.39
C ALA A 65 3.26 -2.54 -6.49
N ALA A 66 2.55 -1.46 -6.13
CA ALA A 66 1.87 -0.59 -7.08
C ALA A 66 2.86 0.10 -8.05
N SER A 67 4.11 0.34 -7.64
CA SER A 67 5.14 0.86 -8.54
C SER A 67 5.55 -0.18 -9.59
N GLU A 68 5.67 -1.45 -9.21
CA GLU A 68 5.96 -2.55 -10.14
C GLU A 68 4.85 -2.70 -11.20
N PHE A 69 3.59 -2.48 -10.80
CA PHE A 69 2.46 -2.50 -11.75
C PHE A 69 2.49 -1.40 -12.80
N GLN A 70 3.17 -0.26 -12.57
CA GLN A 70 3.19 0.84 -13.54
C GLN A 70 3.93 0.45 -14.83
N ASP A 71 4.81 -0.53 -14.77
CA ASP A 71 5.58 -1.02 -15.90
C ASP A 71 4.89 -2.19 -16.64
N VAL A 72 3.79 -2.72 -16.09
CA VAL A 72 3.01 -3.82 -16.70
C VAL A 72 2.02 -3.26 -17.73
N SER A 73 2.08 -3.78 -18.96
CA SER A 73 1.10 -3.44 -20.00
C SER A 73 -0.22 -4.19 -19.78
N ALA A 74 -1.35 -3.53 -20.04
CA ALA A 74 -2.68 -4.16 -20.01
C ALA A 74 -2.86 -5.28 -21.06
N GLU A 75 -1.94 -5.37 -22.03
CA GLU A 75 -1.91 -6.41 -23.06
C GLU A 75 -1.00 -7.60 -22.66
N ASP A 76 -0.41 -7.57 -21.46
CA ASP A 76 0.52 -8.57 -20.93
C ASP A 76 -0.04 -9.26 -19.67
N PRO A 77 -0.95 -10.24 -19.83
CA PRO A 77 -1.51 -10.98 -18.71
C PRO A 77 -0.46 -11.79 -17.93
N ALA A 78 0.64 -12.20 -18.59
CA ALA A 78 1.73 -12.90 -17.91
C ALA A 78 2.51 -11.94 -16.99
N GLY A 79 2.87 -10.75 -17.49
CA GLY A 79 3.48 -9.71 -16.67
C GLY A 79 2.59 -9.26 -15.50
N ALA A 80 1.27 -9.18 -15.72
CA ALA A 80 0.31 -8.89 -14.66
C ALA A 80 0.27 -10.00 -13.60
N ALA A 81 0.30 -11.27 -14.00
CA ALA A 81 0.37 -12.39 -13.07
C ALA A 81 1.64 -12.37 -12.22
N GLU A 82 2.80 -12.10 -12.82
CA GLU A 82 4.07 -11.98 -12.10
C GLU A 82 4.04 -10.85 -11.07
N ALA A 83 3.54 -9.66 -11.44
CA ALA A 83 3.42 -8.53 -10.53
C ALA A 83 2.44 -8.80 -9.38
N LEU A 84 1.29 -9.42 -9.66
CA LEU A 84 0.31 -9.82 -8.63
C LEU A 84 0.91 -10.85 -7.67
N ARG A 85 1.71 -11.79 -8.17
CA ARG A 85 2.37 -12.78 -7.32
C ARG A 85 3.46 -12.17 -6.46
N ALA A 86 4.23 -11.24 -7.01
CA ALA A 86 5.19 -10.46 -6.23
C ALA A 86 4.51 -9.64 -5.12
N ALA A 87 3.33 -9.07 -5.39
CA ALA A 87 2.54 -8.38 -4.38
C ALA A 87 2.06 -9.33 -3.26
N ALA A 88 1.57 -10.52 -3.62
CA ALA A 88 1.20 -11.55 -2.64
C ALA A 88 2.40 -11.96 -1.77
N ASP A 89 3.55 -12.24 -2.38
CA ASP A 89 4.77 -12.60 -1.65
C ASP A 89 5.23 -11.48 -0.70
N ALA A 90 5.14 -10.22 -1.14
CA ALA A 90 5.51 -9.07 -0.33
C ALA A 90 4.54 -8.87 0.87
N ILE A 91 3.25 -9.11 0.68
CA ILE A 91 2.25 -9.10 1.77
C ILE A 91 2.53 -10.25 2.76
N GLY A 92 2.88 -11.43 2.24
CA GLY A 92 3.32 -12.56 3.05
C GLY A 92 4.56 -12.23 3.88
N GLU A 93 5.56 -11.54 3.31
CA GLU A 93 6.75 -11.07 4.03
C GLU A 93 6.38 -10.03 5.10
N ALA A 94 5.57 -9.03 4.75
CA ALA A 94 5.07 -8.02 5.69
C ALA A 94 4.31 -8.66 6.86
N SER A 95 3.59 -9.77 6.64
CA SER A 95 2.90 -10.51 7.71
C SER A 95 3.85 -11.07 8.76
N THR A 96 5.11 -11.33 8.40
CA THR A 96 6.15 -11.78 9.33
C THR A 96 6.79 -10.64 10.11
N GLU A 97 6.72 -9.41 9.58
CA GLU A 97 7.28 -8.20 10.18
C GLU A 97 6.28 -7.49 11.09
N VAL A 98 4.99 -7.59 10.79
CA VAL A 98 3.91 -7.00 11.57
C VAL A 98 3.73 -7.76 12.89
N GLY A 99 3.97 -7.07 14.00
CA GLY A 99 3.74 -7.59 15.36
C GLY A 99 2.34 -7.30 15.90
N ASN A 100 1.57 -6.43 15.24
CA ASN A 100 0.20 -6.12 15.63
C ASN A 100 -0.77 -7.21 15.15
N ALA A 101 -1.43 -7.89 16.08
CA ALA A 101 -2.30 -9.03 15.77
C ALA A 101 -3.53 -8.66 14.93
N ASP A 102 -4.08 -7.45 15.11
CA ASP A 102 -5.27 -7.01 14.37
C ASP A 102 -4.91 -6.74 12.91
N VAL A 103 -3.78 -6.07 12.64
CA VAL A 103 -3.29 -5.85 11.28
C VAL A 103 -2.84 -7.17 10.64
N ALA A 104 -2.10 -8.01 11.37
CA ALA A 104 -1.63 -9.29 10.88
C ALA A 104 -2.78 -10.25 10.51
N ALA A 105 -3.94 -10.15 11.16
CA ALA A 105 -5.09 -10.99 10.87
C ALA A 105 -5.71 -10.72 9.48
N LEU A 106 -5.52 -9.52 8.91
CA LEU A 106 -6.09 -9.14 7.62
C LEU A 106 -5.17 -9.47 6.43
N LEU A 107 -3.87 -9.67 6.67
CA LEU A 107 -2.88 -9.90 5.61
C LEU A 107 -3.07 -11.23 4.85
N PRO A 108 -3.48 -12.35 5.46
CA PRO A 108 -3.70 -13.60 4.74
C PRO A 108 -4.78 -13.48 3.64
N ASP A 109 -5.85 -12.73 3.89
CA ASP A 109 -6.93 -12.56 2.91
C ASP A 109 -6.47 -11.67 1.74
N LEU A 110 -5.68 -10.63 2.04
CA LEU A 110 -5.02 -9.80 1.03
C LEU A 110 -4.06 -10.63 0.17
N GLU A 111 -3.15 -11.40 0.79
CA GLU A 111 -2.21 -12.30 0.12
C GLU A 111 -2.95 -13.30 -0.80
N SER A 112 -3.97 -13.96 -0.27
CA SER A 112 -4.77 -14.94 -1.00
C SER A 112 -5.48 -14.31 -2.20
N GLY A 113 -6.05 -13.11 -2.03
CA GLY A 113 -6.68 -12.38 -3.12
C GLY A 113 -5.69 -12.08 -4.26
N PHE A 114 -4.51 -11.55 -3.93
CA PHE A 114 -3.47 -11.29 -4.92
C PHE A 114 -2.97 -12.57 -5.62
N SER A 115 -2.71 -13.65 -4.89
CA SER A 115 -2.29 -14.94 -5.48
C SER A 115 -3.37 -15.49 -6.42
N THR A 116 -4.64 -15.41 -6.04
CA THR A 116 -5.73 -15.97 -6.85
C THR A 116 -5.90 -15.18 -8.15
N ILE A 117 -5.79 -13.84 -8.11
CA ILE A 117 -5.80 -13.02 -9.32
C ILE A 117 -4.57 -13.33 -10.19
N ALA A 118 -3.40 -13.56 -9.58
CA ALA A 118 -2.19 -13.94 -10.31
C ALA A 118 -2.35 -15.27 -11.06
N ASP A 119 -2.94 -16.27 -10.40
CA ASP A 119 -3.21 -17.57 -11.00
C ASP A 119 -4.20 -17.44 -12.18
N ALA A 120 -5.26 -16.65 -12.00
CA ALA A 120 -6.24 -16.42 -13.06
C ALA A 120 -5.66 -15.62 -14.24
N MET A 121 -4.78 -14.64 -13.99
CA MET A 121 -4.04 -13.93 -15.06
C MET A 121 -3.08 -14.86 -15.80
N SER A 122 -2.43 -15.79 -15.11
CA SER A 122 -1.59 -16.82 -15.74
C SER A 122 -2.43 -17.73 -16.64
N ALA A 123 -3.58 -18.20 -16.16
CA ALA A 123 -4.50 -19.02 -16.94
C ALA A 123 -4.98 -18.29 -18.21
N VAL A 124 -5.32 -17.00 -18.11
CA VAL A 124 -5.66 -16.16 -19.27
C VAL A 124 -4.51 -16.04 -20.26
N ALA A 125 -3.26 -15.91 -19.78
CA ALA A 125 -2.07 -15.91 -20.65
C ALA A 125 -1.88 -17.24 -21.39
N GLU A 126 -2.29 -18.35 -20.78
CA GLU A 126 -2.30 -19.69 -21.38
C GLU A 126 -3.52 -19.94 -22.30
N GLY A 127 -4.45 -18.97 -22.36
CA GLY A 127 -5.64 -19.00 -23.22
C GLY A 127 -6.90 -19.54 -22.55
N ASP A 128 -6.88 -19.75 -21.23
CA ASP A 128 -8.06 -20.14 -20.47
C ASP A 128 -8.84 -18.90 -20.00
N LEU A 129 -9.92 -18.59 -20.73
CA LEU A 129 -10.76 -17.43 -20.46
C LEU A 129 -11.88 -17.72 -19.46
N ALA A 130 -12.06 -18.96 -19.02
CA ALA A 130 -13.07 -19.29 -18.01
C ALA A 130 -12.74 -18.63 -16.66
N GLU A 131 -11.46 -18.59 -16.32
CA GLU A 131 -10.93 -18.06 -15.07
C GLU A 131 -11.05 -16.53 -14.99
N ALA A 132 -11.30 -15.86 -16.13
CA ALA A 132 -11.60 -14.43 -16.16
C ALA A 132 -12.94 -14.07 -15.50
N GLU A 133 -13.89 -15.00 -15.38
CA GLU A 133 -15.13 -14.78 -14.62
C GLU A 133 -14.88 -14.82 -13.11
N GLU A 134 -13.95 -15.66 -12.65
CA GLU A 134 -13.58 -15.82 -11.25
C GLU A 134 -12.86 -14.58 -10.70
N LEU A 135 -12.13 -13.87 -11.57
CA LEU A 135 -11.51 -12.57 -11.27
C LEU A 135 -12.48 -11.52 -10.72
N GLN A 136 -13.75 -11.52 -11.14
CA GLN A 136 -14.73 -10.53 -10.64
C GLN A 136 -15.13 -10.82 -9.19
N SER A 137 -15.26 -12.10 -8.83
CA SER A 137 -15.57 -12.53 -7.47
C SER A 137 -14.40 -12.19 -6.55
N VAL A 138 -13.20 -12.64 -6.94
CA VAL A 138 -11.97 -12.43 -6.18
C VAL A 138 -11.64 -10.94 -6.07
N GLY A 139 -11.85 -10.16 -7.13
CA GLY A 139 -11.66 -8.71 -7.09
C GLY A 139 -12.65 -8.00 -6.16
N THR A 140 -13.83 -8.55 -5.94
CA THR A 140 -14.80 -8.01 -4.96
C THR A 140 -14.36 -8.34 -3.54
N GLU A 141 -13.98 -9.58 -3.28
CA GLU A 141 -13.47 -10.02 -1.97
C GLU A 141 -12.21 -9.24 -1.58
N LEU A 142 -11.27 -9.04 -2.52
CA LEU A 142 -10.07 -8.25 -2.29
C LEU A 142 -10.40 -6.78 -1.96
N GLN A 143 -11.40 -6.18 -2.63
CA GLN A 143 -11.85 -4.81 -2.32
C GLN A 143 -12.44 -4.72 -0.90
N GLU A 144 -13.18 -5.74 -0.45
CA GLU A 144 -13.70 -5.81 0.90
C GLU A 144 -12.55 -5.91 1.92
N SER A 145 -11.57 -6.80 1.70
CA SER A 145 -10.37 -6.92 2.54
C SER A 145 -9.57 -5.61 2.62
N PHE A 146 -9.40 -4.90 1.49
CA PHE A 146 -8.75 -3.58 1.47
C PHE A 146 -9.55 -2.51 2.21
N THR A 147 -10.87 -2.59 2.21
CA THR A 147 -11.72 -1.66 2.96
C THR A 147 -11.56 -1.88 4.44
N GLU A 148 -11.63 -3.13 4.90
CA GLU A 148 -11.42 -3.49 6.31
C GLU A 148 -10.03 -3.11 6.80
N PHE A 149 -9.00 -3.34 5.98
CA PHE A 149 -7.64 -2.87 6.24
C PHE A 149 -7.57 -1.34 6.39
N GLN A 150 -8.17 -0.57 5.47
CA GLN A 150 -8.18 0.88 5.56
C GLN A 150 -8.96 1.40 6.77
N GLU A 151 -10.09 0.80 7.11
CA GLU A 151 -10.86 1.16 8.31
C GLU A 151 -10.04 0.96 9.58
N LEU A 152 -9.29 -0.15 9.66
CA LEU A 152 -8.38 -0.41 10.76
C LEU A 152 -7.25 0.63 10.82
N CYS A 153 -6.65 0.96 9.68
CA CYS A 153 -5.53 1.90 9.61
C CYS A 153 -5.90 3.37 9.81
N LEU A 154 -7.17 3.72 9.72
CA LEU A 154 -7.71 5.07 9.94
C LEU A 154 -8.36 5.24 11.32
N SER A 155 -8.45 4.16 12.11
CA SER A 155 -8.98 4.14 13.48
C SER A 155 -8.04 4.77 14.50
#